data_AF-X0U1H0-F1
#
_entry.id   AF-X0U1H0-F1
#
_cell.length_a   1.000
_cell.length_b   1.000
_cell.length_c   1.000
_cell.angle_alpha   90.00
_cell.angle_beta   90.00
_cell.angle_gamma   90.00
#
_symmetry.space_group_name_H-M   'P 1'
#
loop_
_entity.id
_entity.type
_entity.pdbx_description
1 polymer ?
#
loop_
_entity_poly.entity_id
_entity_poly.type
_entity_poly.pdbx_seq_one_letter_code
_entity_poly.pdbx_strand_id
1 'polypeptide(L)' 'MKQQIRLLGVDDSPFKFTDKHVSIIGVVMRGGEYLEGVLKEQILIDGNDATRICKKMIKNTRHKKQLKAMLLDGVALG' A
#
# COMPACT_ATOMS: atom_id res chain seq x y z
N MET A 1 -6.85 12.16 -19.23
CA MET A 1 -6.28 11.54 -18.01
C MET A 1 -5.63 12.62 -17.13
N LYS A 2 -5.68 12.49 -15.80
CA LYS A 2 -5.00 13.43 -14.89
C LYS A 2 -3.50 13.09 -14.79
N GLN A 3 -2.69 13.64 -15.69
CA GLN A 3 -1.27 13.27 -15.88
C GLN A 3 -0.36 13.43 -14.65
N GLN A 4 -0.74 14.27 -13.69
CA GLN A 4 0.07 14.54 -12.48
C GLN A 4 -0.53 13.93 -11.21
N ILE A 5 -1.59 13.12 -11.34
CA ILE A 5 -2.22 12.46 -10.18
C ILE A 5 -1.24 11.50 -9.52
N ARG A 6 -1.18 11.52 -8.18
CA ARG A 6 -0.41 10.55 -7.41
C ARG A 6 -1.36 9.58 -6.73
N LEU A 7 -1.16 8.32 -7.03
CA LEU A 7 -1.94 7.20 -6.52
C LEU A 7 -1.00 6.29 -5.75
N LEU A 8 -1.49 5.72 -4.65
CA LEU A 8 -0.78 4.68 -3.91
C LEU A 8 -1.44 3.34 -4.24
N GLY A 9 -0.79 2.48 -5.02
CA GLY A 9 -1.21 1.09 -5.15
C GLY A 9 -0.64 0.27 -4.00
N VAL A 10 -1.41 -0.60 -3.38
CA VAL A 10 -0.93 -1.51 -2.31
C VAL A 10 -1.35 -2.94 -2.60
N ASP A 11 -0.41 -3.86 -2.43
CA ASP A 11 -0.62 -5.30 -2.58
C ASP A 11 0.28 -6.07 -1.59
N ASP A 12 -0.07 -7.31 -1.28
CA ASP A 12 0.71 -8.18 -0.40
C ASP A 12 1.70 -9.08 -1.16
N SER A 13 2.73 -9.53 -0.45
CA SER A 13 3.72 -10.46 -0.98
C SER A 13 3.25 -11.90 -0.76
N PRO A 14 3.66 -12.88 -1.59
CA PRO A 14 3.35 -14.29 -1.32
C PRO A 14 3.76 -14.73 0.09
N PHE A 15 2.90 -15.51 0.75
CA PHE A 15 3.11 -16.03 2.10
C PHE A 15 2.51 -17.43 2.25
N LYS A 16 2.83 -18.12 3.34
CA LYS A 16 2.18 -19.36 3.76
C LYS A 16 1.26 -19.08 4.94
N PHE A 17 0.15 -19.81 5.07
CA PHE A 17 -0.73 -19.70 6.24
C PHE A 17 -0.05 -20.08 7.58
N THR A 18 1.13 -20.71 7.54
CA THR A 18 1.96 -20.99 8.73
C THR A 18 2.81 -19.80 9.14
N ASP A 19 2.96 -18.79 8.28
CA ASP A 19 3.73 -17.60 8.58
C ASP A 19 2.95 -16.70 9.55
N LYS A 20 3.67 -15.92 10.36
CA LYS A 20 3.03 -15.00 11.32
C LYS A 20 2.69 -13.64 10.70
N HIS A 21 3.49 -13.21 9.72
CA HIS A 21 3.36 -11.90 9.10
C HIS A 21 3.59 -12.01 7.60
N VAL A 22 2.94 -11.12 6.87
CA VAL A 22 3.11 -10.92 5.42
C VAL A 22 3.51 -9.49 5.16
N SER A 23 4.38 -9.28 4.16
CA SER A 23 4.80 -7.94 3.75
C SER A 23 3.76 -7.36 2.80
N ILE A 24 3.39 -6.10 3.01
CA ILE A 24 2.61 -5.32 2.05
C ILE A 24 3.49 -4.24 1.42
N ILE A 25 3.36 -4.09 0.11
CA ILE A 25 4.14 -3.14 -0.69
C ILE A 25 3.20 -2.07 -1.21
N GLY A 26 3.54 -0.80 -0.94
CA GLY A 26 2.83 0.35 -1.47
C GLY A 26 3.67 1.10 -2.50
N VAL A 27 3.18 1.29 -3.71
CA VAL A 27 3.87 2.03 -4.78
C VAL A 27 3.14 3.35 -5.04
N VAL A 28 3.88 4.46 -4.95
CA VAL A 28 3.38 5.77 -5.36
C VAL A 28 3.70 5.98 -6.84
N MET A 29 2.66 5.99 -7.68
CA MET A 29 2.77 6.26 -9.11
C MET A 29 2.24 7.67 -9.42
N ARG A 30 2.94 8.41 -10.29
CA ARG A 30 2.49 9.66 -10.88
C ARG A 30 2.05 9.44 -12.32
N GLY A 31 0.81 9.79 -12.62
CA GLY A 31 0.24 9.66 -13.98
C GLY A 31 0.10 8.22 -14.48
N GLY A 32 0.32 7.22 -13.64
CA GLY A 32 0.34 5.79 -14.03
C GLY A 32 1.64 5.33 -14.69
N GLU A 33 2.58 6.24 -14.97
CA GLU A 33 3.78 5.93 -15.76
C GLU A 33 5.09 6.13 -14.99
N TYR A 34 5.07 6.94 -13.92
CA TYR A 34 6.29 7.31 -13.19
C TYR A 34 6.24 6.89 -11.73
N LEU A 35 7.15 6.00 -11.32
CA LEU A 35 7.31 5.57 -9.94
C LEU A 35 8.04 6.63 -9.13
N GLU A 36 7.41 7.16 -8.07
CA GLU A 36 8.00 8.18 -7.20
C GLU A 36 8.46 7.66 -5.84
N GLY A 37 7.95 6.49 -5.42
CA GLY A 37 8.29 5.92 -4.13
C GLY A 37 7.72 4.53 -3.91
N VAL A 38 8.41 3.78 -3.06
CA VAL A 38 8.01 2.45 -2.58
C VAL A 38 7.95 2.50 -1.06
N LEU A 39 6.88 1.97 -0.49
CA LEU A 39 6.63 1.82 0.93
C LEU A 39 6.56 0.33 1.23
N LYS A 40 7.13 -0.09 2.35
CA LYS A 40 7.05 -1.47 2.83
C LYS A 40 6.60 -1.47 4.29
N GLU A 41 5.59 -2.28 4.59
CA GLU A 41 5.15 -2.57 5.95
C GLU A 41 4.86 -4.07 6.08
N GLN A 42 4.53 -4.51 7.29
CA GLN A 42 4.08 -5.89 7.55
C GLN A 42 2.75 -5.86 8.30
N ILE A 43 1.92 -6.86 8.05
CA ILE A 43 0.64 -7.11 8.73
C ILE A 43 0.64 -8.55 9.27
N LEU A 44 -0.29 -8.85 10.17
CA LEU A 44 -0.52 -10.22 10.65
C LEU A 44 -1.38 -10.98 9.63
N ILE A 45 -0.98 -12.22 9.32
CA ILE A 45 -1.80 -13.14 8.51
C ILE A 45 -3.06 -13.52 9.32
N ASP A 46 -4.21 -13.55 8.66
CA ASP A 46 -5.55 -13.68 9.29
C ASP A 46 -5.79 -12.69 10.45
N GLY A 47 -5.09 -11.57 10.43
CA GLY A 47 -5.15 -10.53 11.44
C GLY A 47 -6.22 -9.47 11.18
N ASN A 48 -6.27 -8.47 12.07
CA ASN A 48 -7.17 -7.32 11.97
C ASN A 48 -6.44 -5.98 11.88
N ASP A 49 -5.13 -6.00 11.59
CA ASP A 49 -4.28 -4.82 11.68
C ASP A 49 -3.98 -4.15 10.33
N ALA A 50 -4.38 -4.76 9.20
CA ALA A 50 -4.17 -4.24 7.85
C ALA A 50 -4.64 -2.78 7.70
N THR A 51 -5.86 -2.44 8.14
CA THR A 51 -6.38 -1.07 8.05
C THR A 51 -5.51 -0.06 8.80
N ARG A 52 -5.03 -0.43 10.00
CA ARG A 52 -4.16 0.44 10.81
C ARG A 52 -2.81 0.65 10.11
N ILE A 53 -2.26 -0.39 9.51
CA ILE A 53 -1.00 -0.33 8.78
C ILE A 53 -1.14 0.47 7.47
N CYS A 54 -2.20 0.29 6.67
CA CYS A 54 -2.46 1.14 5.51
C CYS A 54 -2.58 2.62 5.90
N LYS A 55 -3.26 2.93 7.01
CA LYS A 55 -3.33 4.30 7.55
C LYS A 55 -1.95 4.84 7.92
N LYS A 56 -1.05 4.02 8.47
CA LYS A 56 0.34 4.38 8.75
C LYS A 56 1.11 4.68 7.46
N MET A 57 0.98 3.84 6.42
CA MET A 57 1.60 4.07 5.11
C MET A 57 1.20 5.43 4.52
N ILE A 58 -0.10 5.75 4.51
CA ILE A 58 -0.63 7.04 4.03
C ILE A 58 -0.11 8.21 4.87
N LYS A 59 -0.04 8.05 6.20
CA LYS A 59 0.35 9.15 7.09
C LYS A 59 1.85 9.45 7.09
N ASN A 60 2.68 8.45 6.87
CA ASN A 60 4.14 8.55 7.05
C ASN A 60 4.90 8.75 5.74
N THR A 61 4.26 8.55 4.58
CA THR A 61 4.88 8.86 3.29
C THR A 61 5.05 10.35 3.06
N ARG A 62 6.18 10.75 2.47
CA ARG A 62 6.42 12.14 2.02
C ARG A 62 5.37 12.63 1.01
N HIS A 63 4.68 11.70 0.33
CA HIS A 63 3.68 11.99 -0.69
C HIS A 63 2.27 12.28 -0.12
N LYS A 64 2.06 12.18 1.20
CA LYS A 64 0.75 12.27 1.87
C LYS A 64 -0.14 13.40 1.36
N LYS A 65 0.42 14.62 1.25
CA LYS A 65 -0.34 15.82 0.85
C LYS A 65 -0.78 15.79 -0.63
N GLN A 66 -0.14 14.95 -1.44
CA GLN A 66 -0.34 14.89 -2.88
C GLN A 66 -1.13 13.65 -3.33
N LEU A 67 -1.16 12.59 -2.51
CA LEU A 67 -1.95 11.38 -2.76
C LEU A 67 -3.43 11.73 -2.93
N LYS A 68 -4.06 11.17 -3.97
CA LYS A 68 -5.47 11.39 -4.29
C LYS A 68 -6.35 10.17 -4.04
N ALA A 69 -5.78 8.97 -4.15
CA ALA A 69 -6.45 7.74 -3.77
C ALA A 69 -5.41 6.66 -3.44
N MET A 70 -5.88 5.64 -2.73
CA MET A 70 -5.20 4.36 -2.55
C MET A 70 -5.97 3.32 -3.36
N LEU A 71 -5.26 2.50 -4.13
CA LEU A 71 -5.81 1.40 -4.91
C LEU A 71 -5.43 0.09 -4.22
N LEU A 72 -6.41 -0.81 -4.10
CA LEU A 72 -6.28 -2.13 -3.48
C LEU A 72 -6.91 -3.16 -4.42
N ASP A 73 -6.36 -4.37 -4.42
CA ASP A 73 -7.01 -5.53 -5.05
C ASP A 73 -7.88 -6.26 -4.01
N GLY A 74 -9.08 -5.72 -3.75
CA GLY A 74 -10.03 -6.27 -2.78
C GLY A 74 -10.07 -5.55 -1.44
N VAL A 75 -10.70 -6.19 -0.44
CA VAL A 75 -10.96 -5.63 0.90
C VAL A 75 -10.11 -6.26 2.01
N ALA A 76 -9.36 -7.31 1.68
CA ALA A 76 -8.44 -8.00 2.57
C ALA A 76 -7.03 -7.96 1.97
N LEU A 77 -6.01 -8.06 2.82
CA LEU A 77 -4.61 -8.16 2.43
C LEU A 77 -4.00 -9.31 3.21
N GLY A 78 -3.14 -10.08 2.54
CA GLY A 78 -2.28 -11.05 3.17
C GLY A 78 -2.95 -12.25 3.79
#